data_AF-A0A0F9SUT9-F1
#
_entry.id   AF-A0A0F9SUT9-F1
#
_cell.length_a   1.000
_cell.length_b   1.000
_cell.length_c   1.000
_cell.angle_alpha   90.00
_cell.angle_beta   90.00
_cell.angle_gamma   90.00
#
_symmetry.space_group_name_H-M   'P 1'
#
loop_
_entity.id
_entity.type
_entity.pdbx_description
1 polymer ?
#
loop_
_entity_poly.entity_id
_entity_poly.type
_entity_poly.pdbx_seq_one_letter_code
_entity_poly.pdbx_strand_id
1 'polypeptide(L)'
;MLRAHTVGSNVELIGLRSDFGEILGEEEDAIAAVEGCWDYTELLWNHRDIMVTATPAQWAENLGDVGYGKSAHEAMRGMDRVWGVEVA
;
A
#
# COMPACT_ATOMS: atom_id res chain seq x y z
N MET A 1 -9.58 -6.31 3.32
CA MET A 1 -8.36 -6.51 4.12
C MET A 1 -7.15 -6.43 3.20
N LEU A 2 -6.16 -5.58 3.52
CA LEU A 2 -4.95 -5.45 2.71
C LEU A 2 -3.95 -6.58 2.98
N ARG A 3 -3.16 -6.92 1.96
CA ARG A 3 -2.06 -7.90 2.01
C ARG A 3 -0.78 -7.32 1.44
N ALA A 4 0.31 -7.38 2.19
CA ALA A 4 1.64 -6.98 1.77
C ALA A 4 2.50 -8.19 1.43
N HIS A 5 3.27 -8.10 0.37
CA HIS A 5 4.30 -9.09 0.03
C HIS A 5 5.49 -8.42 -0.65
N THR A 6 6.64 -9.10 -0.65
CA THR A 6 7.86 -8.58 -1.28
C THR A 6 7.89 -8.87 -2.77
N VAL A 7 8.21 -7.85 -3.58
CA VAL A 7 8.49 -7.99 -5.01
C VAL A 7 9.87 -7.40 -5.30
N GLY A 8 10.88 -8.27 -5.40
CA GLY A 8 12.27 -7.84 -5.46
C GLY A 8 12.70 -7.12 -4.17
N SER A 9 13.16 -5.87 -4.29
CA SER A 9 13.50 -5.01 -3.15
C SER A 9 12.34 -4.13 -2.65
N ASN A 10 11.17 -4.25 -3.28
CA ASN A 10 10.00 -3.42 -3.02
C ASN A 10 8.94 -4.19 -2.24
N VAL A 11 7.91 -3.48 -1.81
CA VAL A 11 6.72 -4.06 -1.18
C VAL A 11 5.51 -3.75 -2.03
N GLU A 12 4.75 -4.79 -2.35
CA GLU A 12 3.47 -4.69 -3.04
C GLU A 12 2.33 -4.88 -2.04
N LEU A 13 1.40 -3.93 -2.01
CA LEU A 13 0.20 -3.94 -1.20
C LEU A 13 -1.00 -4.23 -2.08
N ILE A 14 -1.79 -5.24 -1.72
CA ILE A 14 -2.95 -5.73 -2.47
C ILE A 14 -4.22 -5.59 -1.62
N GLY A 15 -5.30 -5.09 -2.21
CA GLY A 15 -6.65 -5.20 -1.63
C GLY A 15 -7.67 -4.28 -2.31
N LEU A 16 -8.87 -4.16 -1.74
CA LEU A 16 -9.93 -3.35 -2.33
C LEU A 16 -9.70 -1.86 -2.09
N ARG A 17 -10.28 -1.00 -2.94
CA ARG A 17 -10.25 0.46 -2.74
C ARG A 17 -10.68 0.88 -1.34
N SER A 18 -11.73 0.25 -0.80
CA SER A 18 -12.22 0.53 0.56
C SER A 18 -11.18 0.22 1.63
N ASP A 19 -10.40 -0.85 1.45
CA ASP A 19 -9.36 -1.25 2.39
C ASP A 19 -8.20 -0.23 2.41
N PHE A 20 -7.85 0.32 1.25
CA PHE A 20 -6.88 1.42 1.16
C PHE A 20 -7.42 2.70 1.83
N GLY A 21 -8.68 3.05 1.60
CA GLY A 21 -9.31 4.23 2.21
C GLY A 21 -9.42 4.15 3.73
N GLU A 22 -9.67 2.97 4.29
CA GLU A 22 -9.68 2.75 5.75
C GLU A 22 -8.33 3.02 6.40
N ILE A 23 -7.23 2.70 5.71
CA ILE A 23 -5.88 2.70 6.26
C ILE A 23 -5.12 4.00 5.96
N LEU A 24 -5.26 4.53 4.75
CA LEU A 24 -4.56 5.74 4.30
C LEU A 24 -5.41 7.02 4.45
N GLY A 25 -6.69 6.87 4.80
CA GLY A 25 -7.68 7.95 4.88
C GLY A 25 -8.43 8.16 3.56
N GLU A 26 -9.69 8.60 3.64
CA GLU A 26 -10.51 9.01 2.48
C GLU A 26 -10.11 10.40 1.93
N GLU A 27 -8.83 10.72 1.90
CA GLU A 27 -8.39 11.89 1.13
C GLU A 27 -8.19 11.46 -0.32
N GLU A 28 -8.82 12.18 -1.24
CA GLU A 28 -8.57 12.07 -2.68
C GLU A 28 -7.05 12.13 -3.00
N ASP A 29 -6.25 12.75 -2.11
CA ASP A 29 -4.80 12.85 -2.17
C ASP A 29 -4.04 11.57 -1.75
N ALA A 30 -4.56 10.76 -0.82
CA ALA A 30 -3.91 9.52 -0.38
C ALA A 30 -4.00 8.42 -1.45
N ILE A 31 -5.11 8.41 -2.18
CA ILE A 31 -5.29 7.59 -3.39
C ILE A 31 -4.47 8.17 -4.56
N ALA A 32 -4.29 9.50 -4.62
CA ALA A 32 -3.45 10.16 -5.62
C ALA A 32 -1.95 9.83 -5.48
N ALA A 33 -1.43 9.64 -4.26
CA ALA A 33 -0.03 9.24 -4.06
C ALA A 33 0.32 7.85 -4.66
N VAL A 34 -0.70 7.06 -5.00
CA VAL A 34 -0.63 5.73 -5.61
C VAL A 34 -0.80 5.79 -7.15
N GLU A 35 -1.05 6.97 -7.75
CA GLU A 35 -1.44 7.20 -9.16
C GLU A 35 -0.42 6.84 -10.26
N GLY A 36 0.73 6.26 -9.93
CA GLY A 36 1.81 6.01 -10.90
C GLY A 36 1.55 4.93 -11.96
N CYS A 37 0.53 4.08 -11.82
CA CYS A 37 0.32 2.94 -12.71
C CYS A 37 -1.16 2.59 -12.92
N TRP A 38 -1.87 3.30 -13.81
CA TRP A 38 -3.29 3.03 -14.05
C TRP A 38 -3.64 3.01 -15.54
N ASP A 39 -4.22 1.90 -16.00
CA ASP A 39 -4.95 1.77 -17.27
C ASP A 39 -6.41 2.17 -17.02
N TYR A 40 -6.88 3.22 -17.69
CA TYR A 40 -8.10 3.97 -17.36
C TYR A 40 -9.42 3.31 -17.82
N THR A 41 -9.43 2.02 -18.14
CA THR A 41 -10.48 1.45 -19.03
C THR A 41 -11.63 0.69 -18.39
N GLU A 42 -11.68 0.39 -17.08
CA GLU A 42 -12.77 -0.43 -16.51
C GLU A 42 -13.53 0.17 -15.32
N LEU A 43 -14.84 0.39 -15.54
CA LEU A 43 -15.89 0.92 -14.65
C LEU A 43 -16.27 0.05 -13.43
N LEU A 44 -15.44 -0.89 -12.98
CA LEU A 44 -15.76 -1.82 -11.88
C LEU A 44 -14.74 -1.77 -10.73
N TRP A 45 -14.36 -0.55 -10.35
CA TRP A 45 -13.32 -0.23 -9.36
C TRP A 45 -13.61 -0.75 -7.95
N ASN A 46 -14.88 -0.82 -7.54
CA ASN A 46 -15.24 -1.14 -6.15
C ASN A 46 -15.13 -2.65 -5.82
N HIS A 47 -14.82 -3.49 -6.81
CA HIS A 47 -14.86 -4.94 -6.65
C HIS A 47 -13.60 -5.67 -7.13
N ARG A 48 -12.53 -4.93 -7.47
CA ARG A 48 -11.26 -5.53 -7.88
C ARG A 48 -10.18 -5.24 -6.86
N ASP A 49 -9.31 -6.22 -6.69
CA ASP A 49 -8.05 -6.05 -5.96
C ASP A 49 -7.17 -5.07 -6.73
N ILE A 50 -6.73 -4.04 -6.02
CA ILE A 50 -5.76 -3.04 -6.45
C ILE A 50 -4.41 -3.52 -5.95
N MET A 51 -3.37 -3.36 -6.78
CA MET A 51 -2.00 -3.74 -6.46
C MET A 51 -1.11 -2.49 -6.53
N VAL A 52 -0.39 -2.21 -5.45
CA VAL A 52 0.46 -1.01 -5.33
C VAL A 52 1.86 -1.44 -4.94
N THR A 53 2.80 -1.33 -5.87
CA THR A 53 4.22 -1.58 -5.60
C THR A 53 4.94 -0.27 -5.31
N ALA A 54 5.59 -0.20 -4.16
CA ALA A 54 6.41 0.95 -3.77
C ALA A 54 7.69 0.51 -3.03
N THR A 55 8.68 1.40 -3.01
CA THR A 55 9.92 1.17 -2.27
C THR A 55 9.65 1.22 -0.76
N PRO A 56 10.51 0.58 0.07
CA PRO A 56 10.38 0.65 1.53
C PRO A 56 10.36 2.08 2.05
N ALA A 57 11.15 2.98 1.46
CA ALA A 57 11.20 4.39 1.85
C ALA A 57 9.86 5.11 1.63
N GLN A 58 9.21 4.89 0.49
CA GLN A 58 7.90 5.47 0.19
C GLN A 58 6.82 4.93 1.14
N TRP A 59 6.88 3.66 1.50
CA TRP A 59 5.97 3.12 2.52
C TRP A 59 6.22 3.70 3.91
N ALA A 60 7.49 3.92 4.26
CA ALA A 60 7.86 4.53 5.53
C ALA A 60 7.34 5.97 5.69
N GLU A 61 7.28 6.74 4.59
CA GLU A 61 6.66 8.06 4.55
C GLU A 61 5.17 7.99 4.90
N ASN A 62 4.43 7.05 4.29
CA ASN A 62 3.01 6.82 4.60
C ASN A 62 2.78 6.26 6.01
N LEU A 63 3.70 5.45 6.53
CA LEU A 63 3.64 4.89 7.88
C LEU A 63 3.99 5.90 8.98
N GLY A 64 4.54 7.07 8.61
CA GLY A 64 4.95 8.12 9.54
C GLY A 64 6.23 7.80 10.34
N ASP A 65 6.99 6.77 9.97
CA ASP A 65 8.25 6.40 10.62
C ASP A 65 9.29 5.91 9.61
N VAL A 66 10.35 6.72 9.44
CA VAL A 66 11.49 6.44 8.56
C VAL A 66 12.23 5.15 8.91
N GLY A 67 12.09 4.65 10.14
CA GLY A 67 12.65 3.38 10.60
C GLY A 67 12.15 2.20 9.77
N TYR A 68 10.92 2.25 9.28
CA TYR A 68 10.33 1.24 8.40
C TYR A 68 10.92 1.25 6.99
N GLY A 69 11.62 2.32 6.58
CA GLY A 69 12.17 2.48 5.23
C GLY A 69 13.49 1.77 4.98
N LYS A 70 14.05 1.09 6.00
CA LYS A 70 15.39 0.48 5.93
C LYS A 70 15.46 -0.76 5.02
N SER A 71 14.35 -1.46 4.86
CA SER A 71 14.25 -2.66 4.02
C SER A 71 12.79 -3.02 3.76
N ALA A 72 12.52 -3.86 2.77
CA ALA A 72 11.18 -4.39 2.51
C ALA A 72 10.60 -5.12 3.75
N HIS A 73 11.45 -5.82 4.51
CA HIS A 73 11.04 -6.49 5.74
C HIS A 73 10.57 -5.52 6.83
N GLU A 74 11.34 -4.44 7.07
CA GLU A 74 10.93 -3.42 8.04
C GLU A 74 9.68 -2.67 7.59
N ALA A 75 9.52 -2.42 6.29
CA ALA A 75 8.30 -1.82 5.74
C ALA A 75 7.08 -2.71 5.98
N MET A 76 7.15 -4.01 5.65
CA MET A 76 6.05 -4.95 5.90
C MET A 76 5.71 -5.07 7.39
N ARG A 77 6.73 -5.08 8.26
CA ARG A 77 6.53 -5.08 9.72
C ARG A 77 5.82 -3.80 10.20
N GLY A 78 6.14 -2.66 9.59
CA GLY A 78 5.44 -1.40 9.83
C GLY A 78 3.99 -1.47 9.38
N MET A 79 3.72 -2.01 8.20
CA MET A 79 2.36 -2.20 7.70
C MET A 79 1.52 -3.12 8.60
N ASP A 80 2.06 -4.25 9.07
CA ASP A 80 1.38 -5.12 10.03
C ASP A 80 1.06 -4.38 11.34
N ARG A 81 2.03 -3.63 11.88
CA ARG A 81 1.87 -2.95 13.18
C ARG A 81 0.98 -1.71 13.17
N VAL A 82 1.08 -0.90 12.13
CA VAL A 82 0.41 0.40 12.04
C VAL A 82 -0.95 0.25 11.37
N TRP A 83 -1.03 -0.59 10.34
CA TRP A 83 -2.22 -0.72 9.50
C TRP A 83 -2.93 -2.07 9.63
N GLY A 84 -2.35 -3.05 10.34
CA GLY A 84 -2.97 -4.36 10.52
C GLY A 84 -3.08 -5.17 9.23
N VAL A 85 -2.18 -4.96 8.25
CA VAL A 85 -2.21 -5.69 6.99
C VAL A 85 -1.68 -7.12 7.14
N GLU A 86 -2.18 -8.04 6.33
CA GLU A 86 -1.62 -9.39 6.24
C GLU A 86 -0.23 -9.33 5.59
N VAL A 87 0.78 -9.97 6.16
CA VAL A 87 2.13 -10.03 5.56
C VAL A 87 2.45 -11.46 5.15
N ALA A 88 2.82 -11.65 3.88
CA ALA A 88 3.18 -12.94 3.28
C ALA A 88 4.67 -13.05 2.93
#